data_AF-A0A2D6P982-F1
#
_entry.id   AF-A0A2D6P982-F1
#
_cell.length_a   1.000
_cell.length_b   1.000
_cell.length_c   1.000
_cell.angle_alpha   90.00
_cell.angle_beta   90.00
_cell.angle_gamma   90.00
#
_symmetry.space_group_name_H-M   'P 1'
#
loop_
_entity.id
_entity.type
_entity.pdbx_description
1 polymer ?
#
loop_
_entity_poly.entity_id
_entity_poly.type
_entity_poly.pdbx_seq_one_letter_code
_entity_poly.pdbx_strand_id
1 'polypeptide(L)' 'MPELKVDFITNKSDNGAPEILNGITIPSEKTISGAGNINVSGTITANSFAGDGSNLVNLVTSSKAYAIKLITDPLPFKY' A
#
# COMPACT_ATOMS: atom_id res chain seq x y z
N MET A 1 -18.02 -4.03 -31.29
CA MET A 1 -17.01 -4.86 -30.60
C MET A 1 -17.76 -5.72 -29.58
N PRO A 2 -17.69 -7.06 -29.64
CA PRO A 2 -18.33 -7.90 -28.61
C PRO A 2 -17.66 -7.66 -27.25
N GLU A 3 -18.47 -7.57 -26.19
CA GLU A 3 -18.01 -7.44 -24.80
C GLU A 3 -18.75 -8.45 -23.91
N LEU A 4 -18.06 -8.96 -22.89
CA LEU A 4 -18.64 -9.84 -21.89
C LEU A 4 -19.01 -9.03 -20.64
N LYS A 5 -20.29 -9.04 -20.26
CA LYS A 5 -20.78 -8.40 -19.04
C LYS A 5 -21.14 -9.47 -18.03
N VAL A 6 -20.57 -9.37 -16.84
CA VAL A 6 -20.85 -10.25 -15.70
C VAL A 6 -20.88 -9.40 -14.44
N ASP A 7 -21.74 -9.75 -13.50
CA ASP A 7 -21.80 -9.07 -12.20
C ASP A 7 -20.78 -9.64 -11.22
N PHE A 8 -20.54 -10.96 -11.29
CA PHE A 8 -19.62 -11.68 -10.42
C PHE A 8 -18.72 -12.62 -11.20
N ILE A 9 -17.45 -12.70 -10.77
CA ILE A 9 -16.47 -13.66 -11.25
C ILE A 9 -16.06 -14.51 -10.06
N THR A 10 -16.23 -15.82 -10.16
CA THR A 10 -15.86 -16.79 -9.12
C THR A 10 -15.05 -17.93 -9.71
N ASN A 11 -14.22 -18.56 -8.89
CA ASN A 11 -13.54 -19.78 -9.29
C ASN A 11 -14.58 -20.92 -9.34
N LYS A 12 -14.74 -21.55 -10.51
CA LYS A 12 -15.73 -22.64 -10.71
C LYS A 12 -15.52 -23.83 -9.76
N SER A 13 -14.28 -24.09 -9.37
CA SER A 13 -13.90 -25.20 -8.50
C SER A 13 -13.96 -24.83 -7.01
N ASP A 14 -14.30 -23.58 -6.69
CA ASP A 14 -14.40 -23.04 -5.32
C ASP A 14 -13.17 -23.31 -4.44
N ASN A 15 -12.00 -23.39 -5.06
CA ASN A 15 -10.75 -23.75 -4.41
C ASN A 15 -9.83 -22.55 -4.14
N GLY A 16 -10.36 -21.33 -4.25
CA GLY A 16 -9.60 -20.09 -4.06
C GLY A 16 -10.19 -18.91 -4.82
N ALA A 17 -9.48 -17.79 -4.76
CA ALA A 17 -9.85 -16.58 -5.49
C ALA A 17 -9.65 -16.77 -7.02
N PRO A 18 -10.39 -16.04 -7.86
CA PRO A 18 -10.09 -15.96 -9.29
C PRO A 18 -8.69 -15.38 -9.54
N GLU A 19 -7.94 -16.00 -10.46
CA GLU A 19 -6.68 -15.45 -10.97
C GLU A 19 -6.89 -14.83 -12.35
N ILE A 20 -6.41 -13.60 -12.54
CA ILE A 20 -6.51 -12.89 -13.83
C ILE A 20 -5.10 -12.63 -14.35
N LEU A 21 -4.62 -13.51 -15.23
CA LEU A 21 -3.22 -13.57 -15.69
C LEU A 21 -2.73 -12.25 -16.31
N ASN A 22 -3.58 -11.57 -17.08
CA ASN A 22 -3.23 -10.33 -17.76
C ASN A 22 -3.64 -9.08 -16.95
N GLY A 23 -4.05 -9.26 -15.69
CA GLY A 23 -4.47 -8.18 -14.80
C GLY A 23 -5.90 -7.69 -15.03
N ILE A 24 -6.30 -6.73 -14.20
CA ILE A 24 -7.58 -6.02 -14.26
C ILE A 24 -7.28 -4.52 -14.23
N THR A 25 -8.01 -3.74 -15.03
CA THR A 25 -8.13 -2.30 -14.82
C THR A 25 -9.35 -2.04 -13.96
N ILE A 26 -9.14 -1.44 -12.79
CA ILE A 26 -10.21 -0.96 -11.92
C ILE A 26 -10.58 0.46 -12.36
N PRO A 27 -11.85 0.75 -12.69
CA PRO A 27 -12.29 2.11 -13.04
C PRO A 27 -12.07 3.11 -11.89
N SER A 28 -12.03 4.40 -12.21
CA SER A 28 -11.99 5.46 -11.20
C SER A 28 -13.17 5.35 -10.23
N GLU A 29 -12.98 5.81 -9.00
CA GLU A 29 -13.99 5.77 -7.92
C GLU A 29 -14.43 4.35 -7.50
N LYS A 30 -13.64 3.32 -7.84
CA LYS A 30 -13.86 1.94 -7.39
C LYS A 30 -12.80 1.51 -6.38
N THR A 31 -13.18 0.56 -5.53
CA THR A 31 -12.37 0.07 -4.42
C THR A 31 -11.92 -1.37 -4.69
N ILE A 32 -10.68 -1.68 -4.34
CA ILE A 32 -10.21 -3.05 -4.14
C ILE A 32 -10.34 -3.33 -2.65
N SER A 33 -11.16 -4.29 -2.26
CA SER A 33 -11.35 -4.70 -0.87
C SER A 33 -11.06 -6.19 -0.70
N GLY A 34 -10.49 -6.55 0.45
CA GLY A 34 -10.23 -7.92 0.85
C GLY A 34 -10.10 -8.02 2.37
N ALA A 35 -10.37 -9.20 2.93
CA ALA A 35 -10.23 -9.43 4.36
C ALA A 35 -8.75 -9.60 4.81
N GLY A 36 -7.81 -9.60 3.86
CA GLY A 36 -6.39 -9.85 4.10
C GLY A 36 -5.48 -8.79 3.49
N ASN A 37 -4.24 -9.20 3.20
CA ASN A 37 -3.19 -8.31 2.71
C ASN A 37 -3.33 -8.05 1.21
N ILE A 38 -2.87 -6.88 0.77
CA ILE A 38 -2.66 -6.56 -0.65
C ILE A 38 -1.15 -6.55 -0.90
N ASN A 39 -0.67 -7.36 -1.84
CA ASN A 39 0.74 -7.40 -2.22
C ASN A 39 0.91 -6.75 -3.60
N VAL A 40 1.80 -5.76 -3.69
CA VAL A 40 2.09 -5.01 -4.92
C VAL A 40 3.60 -5.01 -5.12
N SER A 41 4.07 -5.51 -6.27
CA SER A 41 5.49 -5.52 -6.64
C SER A 41 5.97 -4.18 -7.23
N GLY A 42 5.04 -3.30 -7.62
CA GLY A 42 5.31 -1.98 -8.19
C GLY A 42 5.04 -0.82 -7.22
N THR A 43 4.92 0.38 -7.78
CA THR A 43 4.66 1.61 -7.01
C THR A 43 3.17 1.78 -6.72
N ILE A 44 2.84 2.12 -5.48
CA ILE A 44 1.51 2.60 -5.10
C ILE A 44 1.57 4.13 -4.98
N THR A 45 0.79 4.83 -5.82
CA THR A 45 0.59 6.29 -5.72
C THR A 45 -0.77 6.54 -5.10
N ALA A 46 -0.81 7.24 -3.96
CA ALA A 46 -2.05 7.58 -3.26
C ALA A 46 -1.98 8.99 -2.67
N ASN A 47 -3.13 9.66 -2.58
CA ASN A 47 -3.25 10.96 -1.91
C ASN A 47 -3.00 10.83 -0.40
N SER A 48 -3.41 9.70 0.18
CA SER A 48 -3.20 9.36 1.58
C SER A 48 -3.10 7.85 1.78
N PHE A 49 -2.35 7.46 2.80
CA PHE A 49 -2.36 6.10 3.35
C PHE A 49 -2.93 6.18 4.76
N ALA A 50 -3.99 5.43 5.03
CA ALA A 50 -4.60 5.33 6.36
C ALA A 50 -4.29 3.96 6.97
N GLY A 51 -3.66 3.96 8.15
CA GLY A 51 -3.21 2.76 8.86
C GLY A 51 -2.28 3.12 10.01
N ASP A 52 -1.76 2.11 10.72
CA ASP A 52 -0.79 2.33 11.81
C ASP A 52 0.61 2.70 11.28
N GLY A 53 0.94 2.30 10.05
CA GLY A 53 2.20 2.63 9.37
C GLY A 53 3.45 2.05 10.03
N SER A 54 3.31 1.25 11.08
CA SER A 54 4.41 0.76 11.93
C SER A 54 5.41 -0.12 11.19
N ASN A 55 4.94 -0.80 10.14
CA ASN A 55 5.72 -1.72 9.31
C ASN A 55 6.17 -1.11 7.97
N LEU A 56 5.99 0.20 7.76
CA LEU A 56 6.55 0.86 6.59
C LEU A 56 8.06 1.04 6.77
N VAL A 57 8.83 0.43 5.87
CA VAL A 57 10.30 0.50 5.85
C VAL A 57 10.80 1.35 4.70
N ASN A 58 12.08 1.74 4.75
CA ASN A 58 12.73 2.54 3.69
C ASN A 58 12.00 3.87 3.39
N LEU A 59 11.30 4.41 4.38
CA LEU A 59 10.67 5.72 4.27
C LEU A 59 11.76 6.80 4.41
N VAL A 60 11.84 7.69 3.43
CA VAL A 60 12.65 8.93 3.54
C VAL A 60 11.96 9.85 4.54
N THR A 61 12.09 9.53 5.82
CA THR A 61 11.61 10.39 6.89
C THR A 61 12.73 11.36 7.28
N SER A 62 12.43 12.66 7.24
CA SER A 62 13.03 13.61 8.19
C SER A 62 12.47 13.29 9.58
N SER A 63 12.78 12.11 10.11
CA SER A 63 12.19 11.65 11.37
C SER A 63 12.64 12.58 12.49
N LYS A 64 11.82 12.67 13.55
CA LYS A 64 12.13 13.27 14.85
C LYS A 64 13.42 12.77 15.51
N ALA A 65 14.23 11.96 14.81
CA ALA A 65 15.62 11.67 15.11
C ALA A 65 16.45 12.92 15.38
N TYR A 66 16.08 14.12 14.90
CA TYR A 66 16.70 15.37 15.36
C TYR A 66 16.60 15.58 16.87
N ALA A 67 15.45 15.27 17.50
CA ALA A 67 15.30 15.41 18.95
C ALA A 67 16.17 14.40 19.71
N ILE A 68 16.22 13.15 19.25
CA ILE A 68 17.09 12.13 19.85
C ILE A 68 18.56 12.45 19.58
N LYS A 69 18.92 12.95 18.39
CA LYS A 69 20.27 13.40 18.03
C LYS A 69 20.72 14.61 18.85
N LEU A 70 19.84 15.56 19.16
CA LEU A 70 20.14 16.68 20.07
C LEU A 70 20.35 16.22 21.52
N ILE A 71 19.72 15.10 21.92
CA ILE A 71 19.88 14.51 23.25
C ILE A 71 21.12 13.59 23.31
N THR A 72 21.42 12.87 22.24
CA THR A 72 22.51 11.87 22.15
C THR A 72 23.83 12.47 21.66
N ASP A 73 23.78 13.56 20.89
CA ASP A 73 24.93 14.34 20.40
C ASP A 73 24.62 15.83 20.60
N PRO A 74 24.64 16.31 21.86
CA PRO A 74 24.38 17.71 22.15
C PRO A 74 25.41 18.56 21.43
N LEU A 75 24.95 19.53 20.63
CA LEU A 75 25.82 20.53 20.01
C LEU A 75 26.79 21.06 21.08
N PRO A 76 28.10 21.17 20.80
CA PRO A 76 29.04 21.67 21.78
C PRO A 76 28.56 23.05 22.20
N PHE A 77 28.16 23.20 23.46
CA PHE A 77 27.72 24.47 24.02
C PHE A 77 28.84 25.48 23.78
N LYS A 78 28.67 26.37 22.80
CA LYS A 78 29.55 27.53 22.65
C LYS A 78 29.13 28.51 23.73
N TYR A 79 30.02 28.70 24.70
CA TYR A 79 29.96 29.71 25.76
C TYR A 79 29.73 31.11 25.19
#